data_AF-A0A661JL83-F1
#
_entry.id   AF-A0A661JL83-F1
#
_cell.length_a   1.000
_cell.length_b   1.000
_cell.length_c   1.000
_cell.angle_alpha   90.00
_cell.angle_beta   90.00
_cell.angle_gamma   90.00
#
_symmetry.space_group_name_H-M   'P 1'
#
loop_
_entity.id
_entity.type
_entity.pdbx_description
1 polymer ?
#
loop_
_entity_poly.entity_id
_entity_poly.type
_entity_poly.pdbx_seq_one_letter_code
_entity_poly.pdbx_strand_id
1 'polypeptide(L)'
;MVKIKKTFYLLLFLLILSGFTFEVYAFFVNLTEGKVPPSNLGNGERVISMLQKEKSEGFTFRGTPEEHRYLWAELEEMPITYPLFYIVGNHDIGPSFPLKRFEEIYGPTNFFFLYKSYLFIGLRVLPAPFSSEETLSFLEKTLLLHRKSCKGAFVFMHIPPPLYKGWKVRRFKGADKFIELFERYQVDYVICGDYHGYGHLRKGSTAYILTGGLLRGLKRGVRWTRCRRR
;
A
#
# COMPACT_ATOMS: atom_id res chain seq x y z
N MET A 1 58.19 15.25 -6.70
CA MET A 1 57.26 14.57 -7.63
C MET A 1 57.02 13.07 -7.38
N VAL A 2 57.78 12.37 -6.53
CA VAL A 2 57.62 10.90 -6.30
C VAL A 2 56.50 10.54 -5.30
N LYS A 3 56.21 11.39 -4.30
CA LYS A 3 55.18 11.11 -3.27
C LYS A 3 53.75 11.05 -3.85
N ILE A 4 53.40 11.95 -4.76
CA ILE A 4 52.04 12.04 -5.34
C ILE A 4 51.69 10.80 -6.15
N LYS A 5 52.65 10.25 -6.91
CA LYS A 5 52.45 8.99 -7.65
C LYS A 5 52.18 7.82 -6.71
N LYS A 6 52.94 7.69 -5.60
CA LYS A 6 52.71 6.62 -4.60
C LYS A 6 51.33 6.74 -3.95
N THR A 7 50.88 7.95 -3.62
CA THR A 7 49.54 8.16 -3.04
C THR A 7 48.42 7.84 -4.05
N PHE A 8 48.61 8.19 -5.32
CA PHE A 8 47.65 7.88 -6.39
C PHE A 8 47.54 6.36 -6.64
N TYR A 9 48.66 5.65 -6.72
CA TYR A 9 48.65 4.18 -6.86
C TYR A 9 48.08 3.48 -5.63
N LEU A 10 48.29 4.02 -4.42
CA LEU A 10 47.67 3.50 -3.20
C LEU A 10 46.15 3.70 -3.21
N LEU A 11 45.66 4.87 -3.62
CA LEU A 11 44.21 5.13 -3.77
C LEU A 11 43.57 4.27 -4.85
N LEU A 12 44.24 4.09 -5.99
CA LEU A 12 43.76 3.22 -7.07
C LEU A 12 43.74 1.75 -6.62
N PHE A 13 44.76 1.30 -5.89
CA PHE A 13 44.81 -0.04 -5.31
C PHE A 13 43.69 -0.26 -4.27
N LEU A 14 43.41 0.73 -3.42
CA LEU A 14 42.30 0.68 -2.47
C LEU A 14 40.92 0.70 -3.15
N LEU A 15 40.76 1.43 -4.26
CA LEU A 15 39.55 1.43 -5.08
C LEU A 15 39.32 0.10 -5.81
N ILE A 16 40.40 -0.54 -6.29
CA ILE A 16 40.34 -1.86 -6.89
C ILE A 16 40.02 -2.91 -5.81
N LEU A 17 40.63 -2.82 -4.62
CA LEU A 17 40.28 -3.68 -3.49
C LEU A 17 38.81 -3.51 -3.09
N SER A 18 38.31 -2.27 -3.00
CA SER A 18 36.91 -2.03 -2.63
C SER A 18 35.92 -2.53 -3.68
N GLY A 19 36.23 -2.34 -4.96
CA GLY A 19 35.47 -2.93 -6.08
C GLY A 19 35.47 -4.46 -6.04
N PHE A 20 36.62 -5.08 -5.77
CA PHE A 20 36.74 -6.53 -5.66
C PHE A 20 35.99 -7.07 -4.43
N THR A 21 35.99 -6.34 -3.30
CA THR A 21 35.17 -6.72 -2.14
C THR A 21 33.67 -6.61 -2.41
N PHE A 22 33.23 -5.62 -3.21
CA PHE A 22 31.82 -5.49 -3.59
C PHE A 22 31.38 -6.59 -4.55
N GLU A 23 32.21 -6.97 -5.52
CA GLU A 23 31.90 -8.06 -6.45
C GLU A 23 31.94 -9.42 -5.77
N VAL A 24 32.91 -9.67 -4.88
CA VAL A 24 32.93 -10.89 -4.04
C VAL A 24 31.74 -10.91 -3.10
N TYR A 25 31.35 -9.79 -2.49
CA TYR A 25 30.15 -9.68 -1.65
C TYR A 25 28.87 -9.93 -2.45
N ALA A 26 28.70 -9.32 -3.62
CA ALA A 26 27.54 -9.53 -4.48
C ALA A 26 27.48 -10.96 -5.06
N PHE A 27 28.65 -11.57 -5.31
CA PHE A 27 28.77 -12.96 -5.71
C PHE A 27 28.41 -13.91 -4.55
N PHE A 28 28.86 -13.63 -3.33
CA PHE A 28 28.46 -14.38 -2.14
C PHE A 28 26.96 -14.20 -1.84
N VAL A 29 26.41 -12.99 -1.91
CA VAL A 29 24.97 -12.73 -1.75
C VAL A 29 24.14 -13.50 -2.79
N ASN A 30 24.56 -13.51 -4.06
CA ASN A 30 23.88 -14.31 -5.09
C ASN A 30 24.07 -15.83 -4.93
N LEU A 31 25.20 -16.28 -4.37
CA LEU A 31 25.44 -17.69 -4.04
C LEU A 31 24.73 -18.14 -2.76
N THR A 32 24.43 -17.21 -1.85
CA THR A 32 23.72 -17.47 -0.59
C THR A 32 22.24 -17.10 -0.64
N GLU A 33 21.72 -16.57 -1.75
CA GLU A 33 20.29 -16.48 -2.10
C GLU A 33 19.66 -17.87 -2.36
N GLY A 34 19.81 -18.71 -1.34
CA GLY A 34 19.08 -19.94 -1.07
C GLY A 34 19.04 -20.25 0.43
N LYS A 35 19.65 -19.44 1.32
CA LYS A 35 19.60 -19.63 2.77
C LYS A 35 19.56 -18.28 3.52
N VAL A 36 18.53 -18.20 4.36
CA VAL A 36 18.16 -17.20 5.37
C VAL A 36 19.29 -16.24 5.81
N PRO A 37 19.05 -14.91 5.82
CA PRO A 37 20.03 -13.90 6.27
C PRO A 37 20.32 -13.99 7.80
N PRO A 38 21.47 -13.43 8.25
CA PRO A 38 21.94 -13.60 9.63
C PRO A 38 21.07 -12.85 10.66
N SER A 39 20.95 -13.45 11.85
CA SER A 39 19.94 -13.15 12.89
C SER A 39 20.14 -11.85 13.69
N ASN A 40 20.86 -10.87 13.15
CA ASN A 40 21.21 -9.63 13.86
C ASN A 40 20.82 -8.33 13.13
N LEU A 41 19.98 -8.42 12.11
CA LEU A 41 19.18 -7.30 11.62
C LEU A 41 17.79 -7.40 12.24
N GLY A 42 17.27 -6.27 12.73
CA GLY A 42 16.06 -6.18 13.55
C GLY A 42 14.80 -6.79 12.94
N ASN A 43 13.71 -6.68 13.69
CA ASN A 43 12.42 -7.33 13.45
C ASN A 43 11.89 -7.26 11.99
N GLY A 44 12.31 -6.27 11.20
CA GLY A 44 11.98 -6.11 9.78
C GLY A 44 12.33 -7.30 8.87
N GLU A 45 13.43 -8.02 9.06
CA GLU A 45 13.75 -9.20 8.22
C GLU A 45 12.89 -10.41 8.59
N ARG A 46 12.54 -10.55 9.87
CA ARG A 46 11.57 -11.55 10.34
C ARG A 46 10.20 -11.28 9.74
N VAL A 47 9.78 -10.02 9.68
CA VAL A 47 8.57 -9.57 8.98
C VAL A 47 8.63 -9.89 7.52
N ILE A 48 9.70 -9.50 6.82
CA ILE A 48 9.87 -9.82 5.41
C ILE A 48 9.83 -11.34 5.22
N SER A 49 10.41 -12.15 6.10
CA SER A 49 10.37 -13.61 6.02
C SER A 49 8.97 -14.21 6.29
N MET A 50 8.20 -13.64 7.23
CA MET A 50 6.82 -14.03 7.53
C MET A 50 5.87 -13.61 6.40
N LEU A 51 6.01 -12.37 5.92
CA LEU A 51 5.29 -11.78 4.79
C LEU A 51 5.66 -12.38 3.42
N GLN A 52 6.88 -12.90 3.26
CA GLN A 52 7.30 -13.61 2.04
C GLN A 52 6.83 -15.08 2.04
N LYS A 53 6.66 -15.69 3.21
CA LYS A 53 6.11 -17.05 3.36
C LYS A 53 4.60 -17.09 3.21
N GLU A 54 3.89 -16.04 3.64
CA GLU A 54 2.43 -15.99 3.59
C GLU A 54 1.95 -14.73 2.85
N LYS A 55 1.15 -14.92 1.79
CA LYS A 55 0.61 -13.82 0.98
C LYS A 55 -0.30 -12.95 1.86
N SER A 56 0.18 -11.83 2.40
CA SER A 56 -0.68 -10.95 3.21
C SER A 56 -1.68 -10.17 2.34
N GLU A 57 -2.89 -10.01 2.85
CA GLU A 57 -4.07 -9.38 2.22
C GLU A 57 -4.51 -8.13 3.02
N GLY A 58 -3.56 -7.41 3.60
CA GLY A 58 -3.77 -6.32 4.55
C GLY A 58 -2.45 -5.96 5.23
N PHE A 59 -2.47 -4.95 6.11
CA PHE A 59 -1.31 -4.68 6.96
C PHE A 59 -1.18 -5.76 8.05
N THR A 60 -2.31 -6.31 8.51
CA THR A 60 -2.35 -7.54 9.31
C THR A 60 -2.93 -8.71 8.50
N PHE A 61 -2.72 -9.94 8.96
CA PHE A 61 -3.07 -11.17 8.23
C PHE A 61 -4.35 -11.82 8.77
N ARG A 62 -4.52 -11.82 10.09
CA ARG A 62 -5.69 -12.36 10.78
C ARG A 62 -6.40 -11.31 11.62
N GLY A 63 -5.89 -10.08 11.65
CA GLY A 63 -6.46 -9.02 12.48
C GLY A 63 -6.36 -9.40 13.95
N THR A 64 -5.24 -9.99 14.38
CA THR A 64 -5.06 -10.34 15.78
C THR A 64 -4.53 -9.14 16.56
N PRO A 65 -4.87 -8.99 17.86
CA PRO A 65 -4.28 -7.97 18.70
C PRO A 65 -2.73 -7.96 18.66
N GLU A 66 -2.11 -9.13 18.53
CA GLU A 66 -0.66 -9.31 18.43
C GLU A 66 -0.10 -8.70 17.14
N GLU A 67 -0.74 -8.96 16.00
CA GLU A 67 -0.34 -8.39 14.70
C GLU A 67 -0.47 -6.86 14.70
N HIS A 68 -1.54 -6.32 15.30
CA HIS A 68 -1.72 -4.87 15.43
C HIS A 68 -0.70 -4.22 16.36
N ARG A 69 -0.41 -4.83 17.52
CA ARG A 69 0.65 -4.36 18.43
C ARG A 69 2.01 -4.38 17.76
N TYR A 70 2.29 -5.45 17.03
CA TYR A 70 3.53 -5.61 16.29
C TYR A 70 3.69 -4.52 15.22
N LEU A 71 2.66 -4.32 14.37
CA LEU A 71 2.66 -3.26 13.37
C LEU A 71 2.89 -1.87 13.98
N TRP A 72 2.25 -1.58 15.10
CA TRP A 72 2.38 -0.29 15.76
C TRP A 72 3.80 -0.05 16.29
N ALA A 73 4.41 -1.06 16.91
CA ALA A 73 5.81 -0.99 17.36
C ALA A 73 6.77 -0.73 16.19
N GLU A 74 6.56 -1.35 15.03
CA GLU A 74 7.39 -1.06 13.85
C GLU A 74 7.19 0.37 13.35
N LEU A 75 5.96 0.87 13.34
CA LEU A 75 5.67 2.25 12.92
C LEU A 75 6.31 3.29 13.85
N GLU A 76 6.39 3.02 15.16
CA GLU A 76 7.05 3.90 16.14
C GLU A 76 8.57 4.00 15.92
N GLU A 77 9.20 2.93 15.44
CA GLU A 77 10.64 2.88 15.15
C GLU A 77 11.00 3.49 13.78
N MET A 78 10.02 3.66 12.90
CA MET A 78 10.25 4.26 11.58
C MET A 78 10.35 5.79 11.69
N PRO A 79 11.31 6.44 11.01
CA PRO A 79 11.44 7.90 10.99
C PRO A 79 10.38 8.55 10.08
N ILE A 80 9.10 8.29 10.36
CA ILE A 80 7.96 8.81 9.61
C ILE A 80 7.73 10.27 10.03
N THR A 81 8.10 11.20 9.17
CA THR A 81 7.91 12.64 9.39
C THR A 81 6.60 13.18 8.82
N TYR A 82 5.73 12.30 8.30
CA TYR A 82 4.48 12.67 7.63
C TYR A 82 3.27 12.02 8.31
N PRO A 83 2.08 12.63 8.27
CA PRO A 83 0.88 12.01 8.80
C PRO A 83 0.61 10.66 8.12
N LEU A 84 0.39 9.64 8.93
CA LEU A 84 0.00 8.30 8.47
C LEU A 84 -1.52 8.14 8.61
N PHE A 85 -2.16 7.68 7.54
CA PHE A 85 -3.59 7.39 7.52
C PHE A 85 -3.80 5.92 7.17
N TYR A 86 -4.65 5.24 7.94
CA TYR A 86 -4.89 3.81 7.76
C TYR A 86 -6.22 3.56 7.05
N ILE A 87 -6.18 2.75 5.99
CA ILE A 87 -7.37 2.28 5.29
C ILE A 87 -7.63 0.84 5.72
N VAL A 88 -8.68 0.63 6.49
CA VAL A 88 -9.03 -0.70 7.02
C VAL A 88 -9.32 -1.67 5.87
N GLY A 89 -8.63 -2.81 5.89
CA GLY A 89 -8.85 -3.96 5.03
C GLY A 89 -9.60 -5.07 5.73
N ASN A 90 -10.02 -6.07 4.95
CA ASN A 90 -10.83 -7.18 5.48
C ASN A 90 -10.03 -8.15 6.37
N HIS A 91 -8.70 -8.05 6.38
CA HIS A 91 -7.84 -8.81 7.29
C HIS A 91 -7.43 -8.00 8.52
N ASP A 92 -7.70 -6.70 8.55
CA ASP A 92 -7.34 -5.82 9.68
C ASP A 92 -8.33 -5.90 10.84
N ILE A 93 -9.41 -6.67 10.70
CA ILE A 93 -10.43 -6.83 11.73
C ILE A 93 -10.89 -8.28 11.79
N GLY A 94 -11.31 -8.72 12.97
CA GLY A 94 -11.81 -10.06 13.20
C GLY A 94 -12.49 -10.20 14.55
N PRO A 95 -12.94 -11.42 14.93
CA PRO A 95 -13.60 -11.65 16.21
C PRO A 95 -12.76 -11.20 17.42
N SER A 96 -11.45 -11.37 17.36
CA SER A 96 -10.49 -10.96 18.40
C SER A 96 -10.12 -9.47 18.36
N PHE A 97 -10.42 -8.78 17.26
CA PHE A 97 -10.08 -7.37 17.04
C PHE A 97 -11.20 -6.69 16.25
N PRO A 98 -12.28 -6.30 16.94
CA PRO A 98 -13.45 -5.74 16.28
C PRO A 98 -13.16 -4.34 15.71
N LEU A 99 -13.98 -3.93 14.74
CA LEU A 99 -13.88 -2.62 14.10
C LEU A 99 -13.81 -1.45 15.10
N LYS A 100 -14.58 -1.49 16.19
CA LYS A 100 -14.53 -0.47 17.23
C LYS A 100 -13.13 -0.32 17.83
N ARG A 101 -12.47 -1.44 18.13
CA ARG A 101 -11.10 -1.43 18.67
C ARG A 101 -10.09 -0.94 17.64
N PHE A 102 -10.30 -1.29 16.38
CA PHE A 102 -9.51 -0.74 15.29
C PHE A 102 -9.61 0.80 15.25
N GLU A 103 -10.82 1.35 15.35
CA GLU A 103 -11.04 2.80 15.32
C GLU A 103 -10.49 3.52 16.56
N GLU A 104 -10.52 2.88 17.73
CA GLU A 104 -9.90 3.41 18.95
C GLU A 104 -8.37 3.59 18.83
N ILE A 105 -7.70 2.75 18.03
CA ILE A 105 -6.24 2.76 17.87
C ILE A 105 -5.82 3.60 16.66
N TYR A 106 -6.44 3.40 15.51
CA TYR A 106 -6.02 4.00 14.24
C TYR A 106 -6.82 5.24 13.84
N GLY A 107 -7.89 5.54 14.57
CA GLY A 107 -8.83 6.61 14.24
C GLY A 107 -9.98 6.13 13.34
N PRO A 108 -10.88 7.06 12.94
CA PRO A 108 -12.09 6.72 12.21
C PRO A 108 -11.78 6.05 10.87
N THR A 109 -12.57 5.05 10.50
CA THR A 109 -12.35 4.29 9.24
C THR A 109 -13.08 4.89 8.04
N ASN A 110 -13.94 5.87 8.29
CA ASN A 110 -14.48 6.80 7.29
C ASN A 110 -14.00 8.20 7.67
N PHE A 111 -13.16 8.81 6.83
CA PHE A 111 -12.58 10.11 7.13
C PHE A 111 -12.26 10.89 5.87
N PHE A 112 -12.07 12.20 6.01
CA PHE A 112 -11.58 13.04 4.93
C PHE A 112 -10.69 14.13 5.49
N PHE A 113 -9.84 14.67 4.64
CA PHE A 113 -9.10 15.89 4.92
C PHE A 113 -8.88 16.70 3.65
N LEU A 114 -8.64 18.00 3.85
CA LEU A 114 -8.30 18.92 2.78
C LEU A 114 -6.81 19.26 2.87
N TYR A 115 -6.11 19.19 1.75
CA TYR A 115 -4.72 19.61 1.68
C TYR A 115 -4.44 20.30 0.35
N LYS A 116 -3.97 21.56 0.40
CA LYS A 116 -3.65 22.38 -0.79
C LYS A 116 -4.74 22.38 -1.87
N SER A 117 -6.00 22.54 -1.45
CA SER A 117 -7.19 22.51 -2.32
C SER A 117 -7.50 21.15 -2.97
N TYR A 118 -6.97 20.06 -2.45
CA TYR A 118 -7.37 18.70 -2.82
C TYR A 118 -8.13 18.04 -1.68
N LEU A 119 -9.11 17.21 -2.04
CA LEU A 119 -9.92 16.42 -1.14
C LEU A 119 -9.39 14.99 -1.09
N PHE A 120 -9.08 14.50 0.10
CA PHE A 120 -8.66 13.12 0.34
C PHE A 120 -9.72 12.44 1.20
N ILE A 121 -10.19 11.27 0.80
CA ILE A 121 -11.28 10.54 1.46
C ILE A 121 -10.83 9.09 1.68
N GLY A 122 -10.78 8.66 2.93
CA GLY A 122 -10.62 7.25 3.31
C GLY A 122 -11.99 6.62 3.57
N LEU A 123 -12.25 5.46 2.96
CA LEU A 123 -13.53 4.76 3.07
C LEU A 123 -13.35 3.36 3.65
N ARG A 124 -14.21 3.03 4.62
CA ARG A 124 -14.39 1.67 5.13
C ARG A 124 -15.20 0.86 4.14
N VAL A 125 -14.54 -0.05 3.42
CA VAL A 125 -15.19 -1.02 2.54
C VAL A 125 -14.75 -2.43 2.90
N LEU A 126 -15.68 -3.19 3.46
CA LEU A 126 -15.48 -4.52 4.03
C LEU A 126 -16.49 -5.51 3.43
N PRO A 127 -16.19 -6.82 3.41
CA PRO A 127 -17.12 -7.82 2.93
C PRO A 127 -18.29 -8.02 3.90
N ALA A 128 -19.27 -8.84 3.51
CA ALA A 128 -20.31 -9.27 4.43
C ALA A 128 -19.70 -9.86 5.74
N PRO A 129 -20.32 -9.60 6.90
CA PRO A 129 -21.65 -9.05 7.11
C PRO A 129 -21.73 -7.50 7.17
N PHE A 130 -20.64 -6.77 6.96
CA PHE A 130 -20.63 -5.32 7.10
C PHE A 130 -21.52 -4.62 6.06
N SER A 131 -22.29 -3.62 6.50
CA SER A 131 -23.07 -2.74 5.63
C SER A 131 -22.19 -1.59 5.11
N SER A 132 -22.46 -1.13 3.90
CA SER A 132 -21.81 0.05 3.30
C SER A 132 -22.66 1.31 3.37
N GLU A 133 -23.84 1.28 3.99
CA GLU A 133 -24.79 2.41 4.02
C GLU A 133 -24.21 3.65 4.70
N GLU A 134 -23.61 3.48 5.88
CA GLU A 134 -22.96 4.57 6.62
C GLU A 134 -21.83 5.19 5.78
N THR A 135 -20.99 4.35 5.16
CA THR A 135 -19.88 4.80 4.31
C THR A 135 -20.38 5.51 3.04
N LEU A 136 -21.46 5.04 2.42
CA LEU A 136 -22.07 5.70 1.27
C LEU A 136 -22.66 7.07 1.64
N SER A 137 -23.36 7.15 2.78
CA SER A 137 -23.89 8.43 3.29
C SER A 137 -22.78 9.42 3.63
N PHE A 138 -21.72 8.94 4.29
CA PHE A 138 -20.51 9.72 4.56
C PHE A 138 -19.87 10.24 3.27
N LEU A 139 -19.69 9.36 2.28
CA LEU A 139 -19.09 9.72 0.99
C LEU A 139 -19.90 10.78 0.25
N GLU A 140 -21.21 10.58 0.10
CA GLU A 140 -22.09 11.52 -0.61
C GLU A 140 -22.11 12.88 0.08
N LYS A 141 -22.24 12.92 1.41
CA LYS A 141 -22.19 14.15 2.20
C LYS A 141 -20.85 14.88 2.03
N THR A 142 -19.73 14.16 2.09
CA THR A 142 -18.39 14.73 1.96
C THR A 142 -18.17 15.32 0.56
N LEU A 143 -18.55 14.57 -0.48
CA LEU A 143 -18.45 15.04 -1.87
C LEU A 143 -19.35 16.24 -2.12
N LEU A 144 -20.59 16.22 -1.64
CA LEU A 144 -21.54 17.33 -1.78
C LEU A 144 -20.98 18.63 -1.19
N LEU A 145 -20.39 18.56 0.00
CA LEU A 145 -19.89 19.73 0.73
C LEU A 145 -18.57 20.27 0.17
N HIS A 146 -17.64 19.40 -0.23
CA HIS A 146 -16.25 19.79 -0.47
C HIS A 146 -15.80 19.70 -1.91
N ARG A 147 -16.40 18.84 -2.74
CA ARG A 147 -15.85 18.52 -4.07
C ARG A 147 -15.77 19.75 -4.99
N LYS A 148 -16.81 20.60 -4.99
CA LYS A 148 -16.91 21.76 -5.90
C LYS A 148 -15.82 22.82 -5.66
N SER A 149 -15.31 22.94 -4.45
CA SER A 149 -14.27 23.91 -4.09
C SER A 149 -12.85 23.35 -4.21
N CYS A 150 -12.71 22.06 -4.57
CA CYS A 150 -11.42 21.38 -4.67
C CYS A 150 -10.95 21.24 -6.12
N LYS A 151 -9.64 21.35 -6.32
CA LYS A 151 -8.95 21.10 -7.60
C LYS A 151 -9.01 19.64 -8.03
N GLY A 152 -9.14 18.73 -7.07
CA GLY A 152 -9.34 17.30 -7.32
C GLY A 152 -9.68 16.54 -6.05
N ALA A 153 -10.13 15.30 -6.24
CA ALA A 153 -10.51 14.37 -5.18
C ALA A 153 -9.86 13.00 -5.34
N PHE A 154 -9.27 12.52 -4.24
CA PHE A 154 -8.66 11.21 -4.10
C PHE A 154 -9.46 10.40 -3.09
N VAL A 155 -9.91 9.22 -3.49
CA VAL A 155 -10.61 8.27 -2.65
C VAL A 155 -9.73 7.04 -2.44
N PHE A 156 -9.62 6.58 -1.21
CA PHE A 156 -8.87 5.39 -0.82
C PHE A 156 -9.82 4.38 -0.19
N MET A 157 -9.77 3.14 -0.66
CA MET A 157 -10.59 2.05 -0.13
C MET A 157 -9.86 0.73 -0.31
N HIS A 158 -9.99 -0.22 0.62
CA HIS A 158 -9.25 -1.48 0.50
C HIS A 158 -9.75 -2.35 -0.67
N ILE A 159 -11.05 -2.66 -0.69
CA ILE A 159 -11.65 -3.55 -1.70
C ILE A 159 -12.11 -2.73 -2.90
N PRO A 160 -11.61 -2.97 -4.12
CA PRO A 160 -12.02 -2.23 -5.31
C PRO A 160 -13.43 -2.61 -5.79
N PRO A 161 -14.19 -1.66 -6.38
CA PRO A 161 -15.43 -1.99 -7.06
C PRO A 161 -15.18 -2.90 -8.28
N PRO A 162 -16.11 -3.82 -8.62
CA PRO A 162 -15.91 -4.83 -9.67
C PRO A 162 -16.10 -4.26 -11.09
N LEU A 163 -15.22 -3.34 -11.50
CA LEU A 163 -15.33 -2.58 -12.75
C LEU A 163 -14.89 -3.33 -14.00
N TYR A 164 -13.98 -4.30 -13.84
CA TYR A 164 -13.43 -5.07 -14.95
C TYR A 164 -13.48 -6.55 -14.63
N LYS A 165 -14.08 -7.35 -15.53
CA LYS A 165 -14.25 -8.81 -15.33
C LYS A 165 -12.93 -9.58 -15.17
N GLY A 166 -11.83 -9.06 -15.71
CA GLY A 166 -10.50 -9.67 -15.54
C GLY A 166 -9.86 -9.37 -14.18
N TRP A 167 -10.43 -8.48 -13.38
CA TRP A 167 -10.04 -8.30 -11.99
C TRP A 167 -10.79 -9.28 -11.10
N LYS A 168 -10.05 -10.24 -10.53
CA LYS A 168 -10.54 -11.13 -9.47
C LYS A 168 -10.57 -10.37 -8.15
N VAL A 169 -11.62 -9.59 -7.94
CA VAL A 169 -11.79 -8.75 -6.76
C VAL A 169 -12.91 -9.26 -5.88
N ARG A 170 -12.80 -9.00 -4.58
CA ARG A 170 -13.86 -9.34 -3.62
C ARG A 170 -15.11 -8.51 -3.89
N ARG A 171 -16.29 -9.13 -3.74
CA ARG A 171 -17.57 -8.43 -3.83
C ARG A 171 -17.95 -7.86 -2.47
N PHE A 172 -18.57 -6.68 -2.49
CA PHE A 172 -19.18 -6.03 -1.32
C PHE A 172 -20.50 -5.39 -1.74
N LYS A 173 -21.38 -5.11 -0.76
CA LYS A 173 -22.71 -4.53 -1.04
C LYS A 173 -22.58 -3.05 -1.40
N GLY A 174 -23.39 -2.58 -2.34
CA GLY A 174 -23.45 -1.16 -2.70
C GLY A 174 -22.35 -0.67 -3.65
N ALA A 175 -21.53 -1.57 -4.23
CA ALA A 175 -20.47 -1.21 -5.17
C ALA A 175 -20.94 -0.31 -6.33
N ASP A 176 -22.12 -0.56 -6.88
CA ASP A 176 -22.70 0.26 -7.96
C ASP A 176 -22.98 1.70 -7.50
N LYS A 177 -23.44 1.89 -6.26
CA LYS A 177 -23.67 3.23 -5.68
C LYS A 177 -22.37 3.99 -5.47
N PHE A 178 -21.28 3.33 -5.07
CA PHE A 178 -19.97 3.96 -5.00
C PHE A 178 -19.54 4.47 -6.38
N ILE A 179 -19.65 3.62 -7.40
CA ILE A 179 -19.29 3.98 -8.77
C ILE A 179 -20.14 5.17 -9.24
N GLU A 180 -21.47 5.13 -9.00
CA GLU A 180 -22.38 6.23 -9.33
C GLU A 180 -21.97 7.54 -8.66
N LEU A 181 -21.64 7.53 -7.36
CA LEU A 181 -21.19 8.73 -6.65
C LEU A 181 -19.86 9.25 -7.18
N PHE A 182 -18.92 8.36 -7.50
CA PHE A 182 -17.64 8.75 -8.09
C PHE A 182 -17.81 9.44 -9.44
N GLU A 183 -18.71 8.92 -10.30
CA GLU A 183 -19.03 9.53 -11.59
C GLU A 183 -19.79 10.86 -11.42
N ARG A 184 -20.84 10.88 -10.59
CA ARG A 184 -21.71 12.05 -10.36
C ARG A 184 -20.92 13.26 -9.83
N TYR A 185 -20.01 13.02 -8.89
CA TYR A 185 -19.19 14.07 -8.27
C TYR A 185 -17.80 14.21 -8.91
N GLN A 186 -17.54 13.52 -10.04
CA GLN A 186 -16.28 13.63 -10.78
C GLN A 186 -15.06 13.43 -9.88
N VAL A 187 -15.02 12.32 -9.13
CA VAL A 187 -13.83 11.92 -8.37
C VAL A 187 -12.70 11.61 -9.35
N ASP A 188 -11.51 12.13 -9.10
CA ASP A 188 -10.38 12.02 -10.03
C ASP A 188 -9.69 10.67 -9.92
N TYR A 189 -9.45 10.22 -8.67
CA TYR A 189 -8.72 8.99 -8.38
C TYR A 189 -9.41 8.17 -7.30
N VAL A 190 -9.55 6.87 -7.56
CA VAL A 190 -9.95 5.85 -6.59
C VAL A 190 -8.83 4.83 -6.49
N ILE A 191 -8.17 4.76 -5.34
CA ILE A 191 -6.97 3.95 -5.10
C ILE A 191 -7.34 2.79 -4.19
N CYS A 192 -7.04 1.58 -4.65
CA CYS A 192 -7.47 0.34 -4.01
C CYS A 192 -6.35 -0.67 -3.77
N GLY A 193 -6.60 -1.61 -2.85
CA GLY A 193 -5.80 -2.80 -2.59
C GLY A 193 -6.52 -4.08 -3.08
N ASP A 194 -6.54 -5.12 -2.23
CA ASP A 194 -7.21 -6.45 -2.33
C ASP A 194 -6.92 -7.30 -3.59
N TYR A 195 -6.74 -6.72 -4.78
CA TYR A 195 -6.61 -7.45 -6.04
C TYR A 195 -5.27 -8.18 -6.24
N HIS A 196 -4.21 -7.77 -5.54
CA HIS A 196 -2.90 -8.46 -5.56
C HIS A 196 -2.23 -8.48 -6.95
N GLY A 197 -2.63 -7.55 -7.81
CA GLY A 197 -2.02 -7.22 -9.08
C GLY A 197 -2.10 -5.71 -9.28
N TYR A 198 -1.23 -5.19 -10.14
CA TYR A 198 -1.37 -3.81 -10.58
C TYR A 198 -2.52 -3.72 -11.59
N GLY A 199 -3.47 -2.84 -11.34
CA GLY A 199 -4.58 -2.55 -12.24
C GLY A 199 -4.74 -1.06 -12.43
N HIS A 200 -4.99 -0.62 -13.65
CA HIS A 200 -5.40 0.74 -13.93
C HIS A 200 -6.52 0.73 -14.95
N LEU A 201 -7.63 1.37 -14.62
CA LEU A 201 -8.79 1.54 -15.49
C LEU A 201 -9.29 2.97 -15.36
N ARG A 202 -9.82 3.53 -16.44
CA ARG A 202 -10.59 4.78 -16.39
C ARG A 202 -12.03 4.47 -16.74
N LYS A 203 -12.96 4.92 -15.90
CA LYS A 203 -14.42 4.89 -16.17
C LYS A 203 -14.92 6.32 -16.03
N GLY A 204 -15.49 6.87 -17.11
CA GLY A 204 -15.78 8.29 -17.20
C GLY A 204 -14.52 9.14 -16.97
N SER A 205 -14.60 10.14 -16.10
CA SER A 205 -13.47 10.96 -15.68
C SER A 205 -12.63 10.33 -14.56
N THR A 206 -13.09 9.27 -13.90
CA THR A 206 -12.44 8.68 -12.72
C THR A 206 -11.40 7.64 -13.10
N ALA A 207 -10.19 7.79 -12.55
CA ALA A 207 -9.12 6.80 -12.63
C ALA A 207 -9.15 5.85 -11.43
N TYR A 208 -9.22 4.55 -11.68
CA TYR A 208 -9.14 3.50 -10.67
C TYR A 208 -7.75 2.89 -10.72
N ILE A 209 -7.03 2.95 -9.61
CA ILE A 209 -5.68 2.44 -9.46
C ILE A 209 -5.71 1.33 -8.41
N LEU A 210 -5.50 0.10 -8.85
CA LEU A 210 -5.36 -1.05 -7.96
C LEU A 210 -3.87 -1.24 -7.73
N THR A 211 -3.46 -1.03 -6.49
CA THR A 211 -2.10 -1.32 -6.06
C THR A 211 -1.97 -2.83 -5.90
N GLY A 212 -0.91 -3.40 -6.48
CA GLY A 212 -0.49 -4.72 -6.03
C GLY A 212 -0.07 -4.54 -4.58
N GLY A 213 -0.71 -5.26 -3.64
CA GLY A 213 -0.34 -5.21 -2.23
C GLY A 213 1.18 -5.23 -2.07
N LEU A 214 1.69 -4.57 -1.03
CA LEU A 214 3.09 -4.14 -0.84
C LEU A 214 4.17 -5.18 -1.23
N LEU A 215 3.83 -6.46 -1.31
CA LEU A 215 4.73 -7.60 -1.48
C LEU A 215 4.69 -8.28 -2.86
N ARG A 216 3.75 -8.00 -3.76
CA ARG A 216 3.68 -8.69 -5.08
C ARG A 216 4.33 -7.97 -6.24
N GLY A 217 4.56 -6.67 -6.12
CA GLY A 217 5.25 -5.86 -7.14
C GLY A 217 6.72 -6.20 -7.31
N LEU A 218 7.40 -6.71 -6.26
CA LEU A 218 8.83 -7.03 -6.32
C LEU A 218 9.16 -8.34 -7.06
N LYS A 219 8.23 -9.29 -7.20
CA LYS A 219 8.53 -10.62 -7.78
C LYS A 219 8.27 -10.73 -9.28
N ARG A 220 7.64 -9.75 -9.92
CA ARG A 220 7.36 -9.80 -11.36
C ARG A 220 7.63 -8.43 -11.94
N GLY A 221 8.76 -8.29 -12.62
CA GLY A 221 9.07 -7.14 -13.46
C GLY A 221 7.80 -6.72 -14.21
N VAL A 222 7.32 -5.53 -13.88
CA VAL A 222 6.01 -5.02 -14.31
C VAL A 222 6.01 -4.96 -15.83
N ARG A 223 5.33 -5.91 -16.48
CA ARG A 223 5.11 -5.88 -17.92
C ARG A 223 3.89 -5.00 -18.19
N TRP A 224 4.15 -3.80 -18.68
CA TRP A 224 3.16 -2.82 -19.11
C TRP A 224 2.21 -3.41 -20.17
N THR A 225 1.05 -3.90 -19.77
CA THR A 225 -0.02 -4.14 -20.74
C THR A 225 -0.70 -2.81 -21.05
N ARG A 226 -0.23 -2.20 -22.15
CA ARG A 226 -0.83 -1.04 -22.80
C ARG A 226 -2.30 -1.36 -23.13
N CYS A 227 -3.24 -0.85 -22.34
CA CYS A 227 -4.65 -0.84 -22.75
C CYS A 227 -4.79 0.23 -23.84
N ARG A 228 -4.98 -0.20 -25.10
CA ARG A 228 -5.24 0.72 -26.22
C ARG A 228 -6.60 1.36 -26.01
N ARG A 229 -6.61 2.70 -26.00
CA ARG A 229 -7.83 3.53 -26.13
C ARG A 229 -8.61 3.05 -27.35
N ARG A 230 -9.90 2.79 -27.19
CA ARG A 230 -10.90 2.94 -28.25
C ARG A 230 -11.72 4.18 -27.89
#